data_AF-A0A3R7EKR3-F1
#
_entry.id   AF-A0A3R7EKR3-F1
#
_cell.length_a   1.000
_cell.length_b   1.000
_cell.length_c   1.000
_cell.angle_alpha   90.00
_cell.angle_beta   90.00
_cell.angle_gamma   90.00
#
_symmetry.space_group_name_H-M   'P 1'
#
loop_
_entity.id
_entity.type
_entity.pdbx_description
1 polymer ?
#
loop_
_entity_poly.entity_id
_entity_poly.type
_entity_poly.pdbx_seq_one_letter_code
_entity_poly.pdbx_strand_id
1 'polypeptide(L)' 'AIKLIGTIDRRIEVAPKLVPINHPLCVHGTLNAIHIETDLAREITLVGYGAGKETVSAVLNDVLTVIKRKAESTQ' A
#
# COMPACT_ATOMS: atom_id res chain seq x y z
N ALA A 1 -19.77 -1.18 -2.95
CA ALA A 1 -19.53 0.21 -3.37
C ALA A 1 -18.66 0.24 -4.63
N ILE A 2 -18.72 1.31 -5.42
CA ILE A 2 -17.79 1.52 -6.53
C ILE A 2 -16.50 2.13 -5.97
N LYS A 3 -15.34 1.56 -6.33
CA LYS A 3 -14.01 2.03 -5.93
C LYS A 3 -13.09 2.08 -7.15
N LEU A 4 -12.13 3.01 -7.18
CA LEU A 4 -11.06 3.01 -8.18
C LEU A 4 -9.97 2.04 -7.72
N ILE A 5 -9.81 0.92 -8.44
CA ILE A 5 -8.90 -0.15 -8.05
C ILE A 5 -7.78 -0.27 -9.06
N GLY A 6 -6.54 -0.23 -8.57
CA GLY A 6 -5.37 -0.73 -9.28
C GLY A 6 -5.19 -2.22 -9.02
N THR A 7 -4.99 -3.02 -10.06
CA THR A 7 -4.75 -4.46 -9.94
C THR A 7 -3.46 -4.82 -10.68
N ILE A 8 -2.62 -5.61 -10.03
CA ILE A 8 -1.42 -6.20 -10.60
C ILE A 8 -1.55 -7.71 -10.42
N ASP A 9 -1.97 -8.38 -11.48
CA ASP A 9 -2.05 -9.85 -11.55
C ASP A 9 -1.58 -10.28 -12.96
N ARG A 10 -2.41 -10.98 -13.75
CA ARG A 10 -2.10 -11.33 -15.15
C ARG A 10 -1.95 -10.10 -16.05
N ARG A 11 -2.56 -8.98 -15.65
CA ARG A 11 -2.51 -7.68 -16.33
C ARG A 11 -2.39 -6.57 -15.29
N ILE A 12 -1.81 -5.44 -15.71
CA ILE A 12 -1.73 -4.21 -14.93
C ILE A 12 -2.85 -3.30 -15.40
N GLU A 13 -3.77 -2.95 -14.52
CA GLU A 13 -4.89 -2.07 -14.85
C GLU A 13 -5.31 -1.18 -13.68
N VAL A 14 -5.94 -0.06 -14.02
CA VAL A 14 -6.63 0.82 -13.06
C VAL A 14 -8.01 1.12 -13.62
N ALA A 15 -9.06 0.74 -12.90
CA ALA A 15 -10.43 0.96 -13.34
C ALA A 15 -11.41 1.06 -12.14
N PRO A 16 -12.57 1.73 -12.31
CA PRO A 16 -13.66 1.62 -11.35
C PRO A 16 -14.16 0.16 -11.28
N LYS A 17 -14.21 -0.41 -10.06
CA LYS A 17 -14.70 -1.78 -9.81
C LYS A 17 -15.75 -1.79 -8.69
N LEU A 18 -16.67 -2.75 -8.76
CA LEU A 18 -17.60 -3.04 -7.67
C LEU A 18 -16.86 -3.84 -6.59
N VAL A 19 -16.84 -3.30 -5.37
CA VAL A 19 -16.21 -3.92 -4.20
C VAL A 19 -17.29 -4.16 -3.14
N PRO A 20 -17.41 -5.37 -2.55
CA PRO A 20 -18.35 -5.63 -1.45
C PRO A 20 -18.13 -4.66 -0.28
N ILE A 21 -19.21 -4.23 0.36
CA ILE A 21 -19.13 -3.19 1.43
C ILE A 21 -18.31 -3.70 2.63
N ASN A 22 -18.37 -4.99 2.90
CA ASN A 22 -17.64 -5.68 3.95
C ASN A 22 -16.21 -6.09 3.55
N HIS A 23 -15.79 -5.85 2.31
CA HIS A 23 -14.43 -6.17 1.86
C HIS A 23 -13.43 -5.15 2.41
N PRO A 24 -12.24 -5.55 2.88
CA PRO A 24 -11.27 -4.64 3.49
C PRO A 24 -10.73 -3.57 2.53
N LEU A 25 -10.76 -3.81 1.21
CA LEU A 25 -10.48 -2.78 0.18
C LEU A 25 -11.53 -1.66 0.11
N CYS A 26 -12.72 -1.86 0.68
CA CYS A 26 -13.80 -0.87 0.66
C CYS A 26 -13.61 0.21 1.72
N VAL A 27 -12.44 0.86 1.74
CA VAL A 27 -12.11 1.94 2.68
C VAL A 27 -12.82 3.25 2.35
N HIS A 28 -13.00 4.11 3.34
CA HIS A 28 -13.74 5.38 3.24
C HIS A 28 -12.82 6.58 3.44
N GLY A 29 -13.29 7.76 3.00
CA GLY A 29 -12.53 9.00 3.15
C GLY A 29 -11.24 9.01 2.34
N THR A 30 -10.15 9.46 2.97
CA THR A 30 -8.82 9.63 2.36
C THR A 30 -7.87 8.45 2.61
N LEU A 31 -8.40 7.33 3.11
CA LEU A 31 -7.62 6.11 3.31
C LEU A 31 -7.35 5.41 1.97
N ASN A 32 -6.13 4.88 1.85
CA ASN A 32 -5.76 3.92 0.83
C ASN A 32 -5.72 2.52 1.44
N ALA A 33 -5.99 1.51 0.61
CA ALA A 33 -5.88 0.11 0.98
C ALA A 33 -5.15 -0.67 -0.10
N ILE A 34 -4.28 -1.59 0.33
CA ILE A 34 -3.57 -2.53 -0.53
C ILE A 34 -3.90 -3.93 -0.01
N HIS A 35 -4.38 -4.79 -0.90
CA HIS A 35 -4.66 -6.18 -0.61
C HIS A 35 -3.69 -7.05 -1.42
N ILE A 36 -3.00 -7.96 -0.72
CA ILE A 36 -1.96 -8.82 -1.28
C ILE A 36 -2.38 -10.25 -0.99
N GLU A 37 -2.46 -11.05 -2.04
CA GLU A 37 -2.69 -12.50 -1.93
C GLU A 37 -1.34 -13.21 -2.04
N THR A 38 -1.04 -14.06 -1.06
CA THR A 38 0.19 -14.85 -0.98
C THR A 38 -0.14 -16.32 -0.74
N ASP A 39 0.76 -17.21 -1.12
CA ASP A 39 0.60 -18.66 -0.96
C ASP A 39 0.71 -19.12 0.50
N LEU A 40 1.66 -18.56 1.25
CA LEU A 40 1.94 -18.93 2.64
C LEU A 40 1.19 -18.06 3.66
N ALA A 41 1.28 -16.74 3.52
CA ALA A 41 0.65 -15.81 4.46
C ALA A 41 -0.81 -15.49 4.12
N ARG A 42 -1.35 -16.11 3.06
CA ARG A 42 -2.70 -15.92 2.55
C ARG A 42 -2.94 -14.44 2.23
N GLU A 43 -4.06 -13.89 2.67
CA GLU A 43 -4.51 -12.54 2.39
C GLU A 43 -3.95 -11.55 3.43
N ILE A 44 -3.20 -10.55 2.95
CA ILE A 44 -2.70 -9.44 3.77
C ILE A 44 -3.34 -8.15 3.26
N THR A 45 -3.98 -7.39 4.14
CA THR A 45 -4.51 -6.06 3.81
C THR A 45 -3.84 -4.98 4.64
N LEU A 46 -3.23 -4.02 3.95
CA LEU A 46 -2.64 -2.81 4.54
C LEU A 46 -3.60 -1.65 4.32
N VAL A 47 -3.94 -0.93 5.39
CA VAL A 47 -4.83 0.23 5.35
C VAL A 47 -4.16 1.41 6.05
N GLY A 48 -4.22 2.59 5.44
CA GLY A 48 -3.65 3.81 6.03
C GLY A 48 -3.88 5.03 5.15
N TYR A 49 -3.37 6.17 5.59
CA TYR A 49 -3.41 7.39 4.79
C TYR A 49 -2.40 7.32 3.65
N GLY A 50 -2.86 7.55 2.42
CA GLY A 50 -2.01 7.49 1.23
C GLY A 50 -1.44 8.84 0.79
N ALA A 51 -1.84 9.93 1.44
CA ALA A 51 -1.41 11.29 1.13
C ALA A 51 -1.61 12.20 2.35
N GLY A 52 -0.85 13.29 2.42
CA GLY A 52 -0.96 14.29 3.48
C GLY A 52 0.35 14.47 4.24
N LYS A 53 0.25 14.80 5.52
CA LYS A 53 1.42 14.94 6.41
C LYS A 53 2.12 13.59 6.63
N GLU A 54 1.38 12.52 6.47
CA GLU A 54 1.80 11.13 6.61
C GLU A 54 2.89 10.76 5.59
N THR A 55 2.98 11.46 4.46
CA THR A 55 4.07 11.30 3.49
C THR A 55 5.44 11.66 4.08
N VAL A 56 5.51 12.56 5.06
CA VAL A 56 6.78 12.93 5.73
C VAL A 56 7.41 11.72 6.40
N SER A 57 6.60 10.86 7.03
CA SER A 57 7.08 9.63 7.67
C SER A 57 7.72 8.67 6.66
N ALA A 58 7.14 8.53 5.47
CA ALA A 58 7.71 7.69 4.41
C ALA A 58 9.08 8.22 3.93
N VAL A 59 9.17 9.53 3.67
CA VAL A 59 10.43 10.17 3.23
C VAL A 59 11.52 10.03 4.30
N LEU A 60 11.20 10.28 5.57
CA LEU A 60 12.16 10.13 6.66
C LEU A 60 12.65 8.68 6.80
N ASN A 61 11.75 7.70 6.64
CA ASN A 61 12.12 6.29 6.67
C ASN A 61 13.11 5.93 5.56
N ASP A 62 12.92 6.47 4.35
CA ASP A 62 13.84 6.25 3.22
C ASP A 62 15.22 6.86 3.48
N VAL A 63 15.27 8.10 4.00
CA VAL A 63 16.54 8.75 4.39
C VAL A 63 17.29 7.93 5.43
N LEU A 64 16.60 7.48 6.49
CA LEU A 64 17.19 6.63 7.52
C LEU A 64 17.70 5.31 6.95
N THR A 65 16.97 4.71 6.02
CA THR A 65 17.35 3.46 5.34
C THR A 65 18.64 3.63 4.54
N VAL A 66 18.78 4.71 3.79
CA VAL A 66 20.00 5.01 3.02
C VAL A 66 21.19 5.25 3.94
N ILE A 67 21.01 6.00 5.03
CA ILE A 67 22.09 6.26 6.00
C ILE A 67 22.58 4.96 6.64
N LYS A 68 21.66 4.09 7.09
CA LYS A 68 22.02 2.79 7.67
C LYS A 68 22.82 1.92 6.70
N ARG A 69 22.35 1.78 5.46
CA ARG A 69 23.06 1.02 4.41
C ARG A 69 24.48 1.53 4.16
N LYS A 70 24.67 2.86 4.16
CA LYS A 70 26.00 3.46 3.98
C LYS A 70 26.94 3.18 5.15
N ALA A 71 26.42 3.20 6.39
CA ALA A 71 27.19 2.87 7.57
C ALA A 71 27.67 1.40 7.55
N GLU A 72 26.79 0.49 7.13
CA GLU A 72 27.10 -0.94 6.96
C GLU A 72 28.13 -1.20 5.85
N SER A 73 28.10 -0.44 4.75
CA SER A 73 29.06 -0.61 3.64
C SER A 73 30.47 -0.04 3.91
N THR A 74 30.67 0.68 5.02
CA THR A 74 31.96 1.28 5.39
C THR A 74 32.71 0.43 6.43
N GLN A 75 32.14 -0.71 6.83
CA GLN A 75 32.79 -1.79 7.59
C GLN A 75 33.29 -2.89 6.65
#